data_AF-N8ZUM3-F1
#
_entry.id   AF-N8ZUM3-F1
#
_cell.length_a   1.000
_cell.length_b   1.000
_cell.length_c   1.000
_cell.angle_alpha   90.00
_cell.angle_beta   90.00
_cell.angle_gamma   90.00
#
_symmetry.space_group_name_H-M   'P 1'
#
loop_
_entity.id
_entity.type
_entity.pdbx_description
1 polymer ?
#
loop_
_entity_poly.entity_id
_entity_poly.type
_entity_poly.pdbx_seq_one_letter_code
_entity_poly.pdbx_strand_id
1 'polypeptide(L)'
;APTYSVVSNPNGVASNVTGVAAALNSLNTAVTTPLYFKDAASGTSSNKLGSTFAIVGDTNITTAVTANQAQIKLNPNISLTSVTTTDGAGNSTVVNATGTKITDTTGNTNTSTSTTNVLKQGSNTLTTSATGTTVTDGTNTTTLNASGVSITNGPSITTSGVNAGNKVISNVLAGSALTDAVNVSQLNAVKANADNLGTTTATALGGGASYNA
;
A
#
# COMPACT_ATOMS: atom_id res chain seq x y z
N ALA A 1 27.25 -27.33 71.82
CA ALA A 1 26.04 -26.57 71.42
C ALA A 1 25.29 -27.35 70.34
N PRO A 2 23.96 -27.29 70.27
CA PRO A 2 23.19 -28.01 69.25
C PRO A 2 23.59 -27.59 67.83
N THR A 3 23.53 -28.53 66.89
CA THR A 3 23.79 -28.29 65.46
C THR A 3 22.45 -28.22 64.73
N TYR A 4 22.31 -27.24 63.85
CA TYR A 4 21.12 -27.02 63.03
C TYR A 4 21.49 -27.14 61.56
N SER A 5 20.61 -27.76 60.76
CA SER A 5 20.73 -27.76 59.31
C SER A 5 19.94 -26.57 58.76
N VAL A 6 20.62 -25.66 58.04
CA VAL A 6 19.99 -24.47 57.44
C VAL A 6 20.15 -24.52 55.94
N VAL A 7 19.07 -24.23 55.20
CA VAL A 7 19.05 -24.20 53.74
C VAL A 7 19.20 -22.76 53.25
N SER A 8 20.16 -22.51 52.36
CA SER A 8 20.33 -21.20 51.74
C SER A 8 19.49 -21.05 50.46
N ASN A 9 18.72 -19.97 50.36
CA ASN A 9 18.03 -19.53 49.15
C ASN A 9 19.04 -18.79 48.24
N PRO A 10 19.05 -18.93 46.90
CA PRO A 10 18.11 -19.67 46.04
C PRO A 10 18.46 -21.12 45.72
N ASN A 11 19.64 -21.60 46.10
CA ASN A 11 20.19 -22.85 45.57
C ASN A 11 19.82 -24.10 46.40
N GLY A 12 19.10 -23.96 47.51
CA GLY A 12 18.56 -25.09 48.27
C GLY A 12 19.61 -25.95 49.00
N VAL A 13 20.86 -25.46 49.12
CA VAL A 13 21.95 -26.23 49.73
C VAL A 13 21.84 -26.15 51.26
N ALA A 14 21.75 -27.32 51.90
CA ALA A 14 21.79 -27.45 53.34
C ALA A 14 23.22 -27.35 53.87
N SER A 15 23.42 -26.54 54.92
CA SER A 15 24.69 -26.40 55.63
C SER A 15 24.45 -26.51 57.13
N ASN A 16 25.34 -27.23 57.81
CA ASN A 16 25.25 -27.41 59.26
C ASN A 16 25.92 -26.25 59.98
N VAL A 17 25.18 -25.60 60.89
CA VAL A 17 25.68 -24.50 61.73
C VAL A 17 25.54 -24.85 63.19
N THR A 18 26.53 -24.46 64.00
CA THR A 18 26.60 -24.82 65.43
C THR A 18 26.15 -23.65 66.29
N GLY A 19 25.16 -23.89 67.15
CA GLY A 19 24.60 -22.89 68.06
C GLY A 19 23.46 -22.07 67.47
N VAL A 20 22.57 -21.61 68.36
CA VAL A 20 21.30 -20.92 67.99
C VAL A 20 21.56 -19.59 67.28
N ALA A 21 22.56 -18.82 67.72
CA ALA A 21 22.88 -17.52 67.11
C ALA A 21 23.33 -17.65 65.65
N ALA A 22 24.18 -18.64 65.34
CA ALA A 22 24.62 -18.90 63.97
C ALA A 22 23.45 -19.31 63.06
N ALA A 23 22.56 -20.17 63.57
CA ALA A 23 21.34 -20.57 62.86
C ALA A 23 20.41 -19.38 62.55
N LEU A 24 20.18 -18.51 63.53
CA LEU A 24 19.38 -17.29 63.36
C LEU A 24 19.99 -16.33 62.33
N ASN A 25 21.30 -16.13 62.35
CA ASN A 25 22.00 -15.27 61.40
C ASN A 25 21.90 -15.81 59.97
N SER A 26 22.08 -17.12 59.76
CA SER A 26 21.93 -17.74 58.45
C SER A 26 20.51 -17.60 57.90
N LEU A 27 19.50 -17.80 58.75
CA LEU A 27 18.10 -17.57 58.38
C LEU A 27 17.86 -16.09 58.02
N ASN A 28 18.37 -15.16 58.83
CA ASN A 28 18.24 -13.72 58.57
C ASN A 28 18.83 -13.33 57.21
N THR A 29 20.03 -13.81 56.86
CA THR A 29 20.64 -13.56 55.55
C THR A 29 19.79 -14.13 54.41
N ALA A 30 19.26 -15.35 54.56
CA ALA A 30 18.44 -15.98 53.53
C ALA A 30 17.12 -15.22 53.29
N VAL A 31 16.43 -14.78 54.34
CA VAL A 31 15.14 -14.06 54.20
C VAL A 31 15.29 -12.59 53.82
N THR A 32 16.48 -12.00 54.05
CA THR A 32 16.78 -10.61 53.64
C THR A 32 17.43 -10.50 52.27
N THR A 33 17.84 -11.63 51.67
CA THR A 33 18.35 -11.65 50.29
C THR A 33 17.21 -11.30 49.32
N PRO A 34 17.35 -10.25 48.49
CA PRO A 34 16.27 -9.78 47.64
C PRO A 34 16.11 -10.63 46.37
N LEU A 35 14.94 -10.53 45.74
CA LEU A 35 14.69 -10.95 44.37
C LEU A 35 15.22 -9.90 43.41
N TYR A 36 16.07 -10.33 42.47
CA TYR A 36 16.61 -9.47 41.42
C TYR A 36 15.85 -9.67 40.12
N PHE A 37 15.35 -8.57 39.56
CA PHE A 37 14.78 -8.53 38.21
C PHE A 37 15.68 -7.65 37.35
N LYS A 38 16.12 -8.17 36.20
CA LYS A 38 16.98 -7.44 35.28
C LYS A 38 16.40 -7.57 33.89
N ASP A 39 16.30 -6.45 33.17
CA ASP A 39 15.99 -6.46 31.75
C ASP A 39 17.27 -6.38 30.91
N ALA A 40 17.11 -6.37 29.58
CA ALA A 40 18.25 -6.27 28.68
C ALA A 40 18.84 -4.85 28.55
N ALA A 41 18.13 -3.80 28.99
CA ALA A 41 18.39 -2.42 28.57
C ALA A 41 18.35 -1.34 29.68
N SER A 42 17.45 -1.41 30.66
CA SER A 42 17.18 -0.34 31.64
C SER A 42 17.70 -0.61 33.07
N GLY A 43 18.17 -1.82 33.40
CA GLY A 43 18.95 -2.10 34.61
C GLY A 43 18.39 -3.20 35.52
N THR A 44 18.88 -3.26 36.76
CA THR A 44 18.49 -4.26 37.76
C THR A 44 17.63 -3.65 38.86
N SER A 45 16.48 -4.24 39.15
CA SER A 45 15.67 -3.99 40.34
C SER A 45 15.95 -5.05 41.41
N SER A 46 16.03 -4.63 42.67
CA SER A 46 16.27 -5.49 43.83
C SER A 46 15.12 -5.31 44.83
N ASN A 47 14.36 -6.38 45.06
CA ASN A 47 13.11 -6.35 45.82
C ASN A 47 13.21 -7.29 47.01
N LYS A 48 13.02 -6.79 48.22
CA LYS A 48 13.06 -7.61 49.43
C LYS A 48 11.87 -8.59 49.44
N LEU A 49 12.05 -9.76 50.03
CA LEU A 49 10.94 -10.69 50.23
C LEU A 49 9.83 -10.01 51.05
N GLY A 50 8.58 -10.18 50.62
CA GLY A 50 7.42 -9.54 51.25
C GLY A 50 7.15 -8.10 50.81
N SER A 51 7.98 -7.50 49.95
CA SER A 51 7.63 -6.22 49.33
C SER A 51 6.60 -6.39 48.20
N THR A 52 5.89 -5.31 47.86
CA THR A 52 5.02 -5.28 46.68
C THR A 52 5.87 -4.98 45.44
N PHE A 53 5.65 -5.75 44.36
CA PHE A 53 6.20 -5.47 43.03
C PHE A 53 5.04 -5.14 42.08
N ALA A 54 5.07 -3.95 41.48
CA ALA A 54 4.03 -3.53 40.57
C ALA A 54 4.30 -4.04 39.15
N ILE A 55 3.28 -4.60 38.51
CA ILE A 55 3.29 -4.92 37.08
C ILE A 55 2.46 -3.85 36.39
N VAL A 56 3.12 -2.87 35.80
CA VAL A 56 2.47 -1.69 35.20
C VAL A 56 2.29 -1.88 33.70
N GLY A 57 1.09 -1.55 33.22
CA GLY A 57 0.79 -1.42 31.80
C GLY A 57 0.91 0.02 31.32
N ASP A 58 0.49 0.27 30.09
CA ASP A 58 0.42 1.59 29.46
C ASP A 58 -0.82 1.69 28.54
N THR A 59 -0.84 2.64 27.62
CA THR A 59 -1.95 2.80 26.67
C THR A 59 -2.13 1.60 25.74
N ASN A 60 -1.09 0.78 25.54
CA ASN A 60 -1.07 -0.36 24.63
C ASN A 60 -1.06 -1.72 25.35
N ILE A 61 -0.64 -1.76 26.61
CA ILE A 61 -0.54 -2.97 27.43
C ILE A 61 -1.41 -2.85 28.68
N THR A 62 -2.31 -3.82 28.89
CA THR A 62 -3.03 -3.99 30.16
C THR A 62 -2.35 -5.06 30.99
N THR A 63 -2.21 -4.79 32.28
CA THR A 63 -1.72 -5.74 33.28
C THR A 63 -2.80 -5.98 34.35
N ALA A 64 -2.92 -7.21 34.84
CA ALA A 64 -3.82 -7.56 35.92
C ALA A 64 -3.22 -8.66 36.79
N VAL A 65 -3.31 -8.51 38.11
CA VAL A 65 -2.86 -9.53 39.07
C VAL A 65 -4.10 -10.11 39.74
N THR A 66 -4.18 -11.44 39.73
CA THR A 66 -5.22 -12.22 40.43
C THR A 66 -4.53 -13.30 41.26
N ALA A 67 -5.29 -14.06 42.05
CA ALA A 67 -4.71 -15.12 42.88
C ALA A 67 -3.85 -16.07 42.03
N ASN A 68 -2.55 -16.12 42.33
CA ASN A 68 -1.54 -16.99 41.72
C ASN A 68 -1.20 -16.68 40.25
N GLN A 69 -1.64 -15.54 39.68
CA GLN A 69 -1.42 -15.23 38.27
C GLN A 69 -1.24 -13.72 38.03
N ALA A 70 -0.32 -13.40 37.13
CA ALA A 70 -0.21 -12.09 36.51
C ALA A 70 -0.52 -12.23 35.01
N GLN A 71 -1.51 -11.47 34.53
CA GLN A 71 -1.85 -11.38 33.12
C GLN A 71 -1.23 -10.12 32.53
N ILE A 72 -0.58 -10.27 31.38
CA ILE A 72 -0.08 -9.16 30.55
C ILE A 72 -0.68 -9.37 29.17
N LYS A 73 -1.42 -8.39 28.66
CA LYS A 73 -2.11 -8.48 27.37
C LYS A 73 -1.96 -7.19 26.59
N LEU A 74 -1.92 -7.32 25.27
CA LEU A 74 -2.14 -6.20 24.37
C LEU A 74 -3.57 -5.70 24.52
N ASN A 75 -3.74 -4.39 24.49
CA ASN A 75 -5.06 -3.78 24.43
C ASN A 75 -5.69 -4.06 23.06
N PRO A 76 -7.03 -4.20 22.96
CA PRO A 76 -7.70 -4.40 21.68
C PRO A 76 -7.40 -3.29 20.66
N ASN A 77 -7.23 -2.06 21.17
CA ASN A 77 -6.80 -0.90 20.39
C ASN A 77 -5.38 -0.52 20.82
N ILE A 78 -4.47 -0.48 19.85
CA ILE A 78 -3.09 -0.06 20.05
C ILE A 78 -2.91 1.31 19.39
N SER A 79 -2.40 2.27 20.13
CA SER A 79 -2.03 3.59 19.63
C SER A 79 -0.58 3.56 19.14
N LEU A 80 -0.38 3.66 17.82
CA LEU A 80 0.92 3.69 17.16
C LEU A 80 1.00 4.92 16.25
N THR A 81 2.21 5.48 16.08
CA THR A 81 2.46 6.56 15.11
C THR A 81 2.63 6.02 13.69
N SER A 82 3.25 4.84 13.57
CA SER A 82 3.44 4.11 12.31
C SER A 82 3.60 2.62 12.56
N VAL A 83 3.19 1.82 11.58
CA VAL A 83 3.53 0.40 11.49
C VAL A 83 4.39 0.21 10.24
N THR A 84 5.56 -0.39 10.41
CA THR A 84 6.42 -0.81 9.30
C THR A 84 6.59 -2.32 9.36
N THR A 85 6.22 -3.01 8.29
CA THR A 85 6.53 -4.43 8.10
C THR A 85 7.54 -4.58 6.97
N THR A 86 8.42 -5.56 7.11
CA THR A 86 9.33 -5.98 6.04
C THR A 86 9.19 -7.49 5.90
N ASP A 87 8.90 -7.97 4.70
CA ASP A 87 8.79 -9.41 4.44
C ASP A 87 10.18 -10.06 4.25
N GLY A 88 10.20 -11.40 4.11
CA GLY A 88 11.45 -12.13 3.90
C GLY A 88 12.15 -11.84 2.57
N ALA A 89 11.45 -11.21 1.61
CA ALA A 89 12.02 -10.77 0.33
C ALA A 89 12.55 -9.32 0.39
N GLY A 90 12.39 -8.62 1.52
CA GLY A 90 12.83 -7.24 1.70
C GLY A 90 11.82 -6.18 1.25
N ASN A 91 10.60 -6.57 0.87
CA ASN A 91 9.54 -5.61 0.55
C ASN A 91 9.03 -4.98 1.84
N SER A 92 8.75 -3.68 1.81
CA SER A 92 8.30 -2.93 2.97
C SER A 92 6.88 -2.39 2.80
N THR A 93 6.06 -2.52 3.85
CA THR A 93 4.77 -1.83 3.97
C THR A 93 4.82 -0.87 5.14
N VAL A 94 4.48 0.39 4.90
CA VAL A 94 4.37 1.44 5.92
C VAL A 94 2.93 1.91 5.99
N VAL A 95 2.35 1.89 7.19
CA VAL A 95 1.03 2.48 7.50
C VAL A 95 1.23 3.59 8.53
N ASN A 96 0.80 4.79 8.20
CA ASN A 96 0.86 5.96 9.10
C ASN A 96 -0.25 6.97 8.77
N ALA A 97 -0.21 8.15 9.40
CA ALA A 97 -1.22 9.19 9.21
C ALA A 97 -1.36 9.71 7.76
N THR A 98 -0.36 9.49 6.90
CA THR A 98 -0.39 9.90 5.49
C THR A 98 -1.03 8.84 4.57
N GLY A 99 -1.19 7.61 5.07
CA GLY A 99 -1.78 6.50 4.33
C GLY A 99 -0.95 5.22 4.42
N THR A 100 -1.09 4.37 3.40
CA THR A 100 -0.40 3.09 3.28
C THR A 100 0.52 3.12 2.06
N LYS A 101 1.78 2.75 2.22
CA LYS A 101 2.76 2.64 1.14
C LYS A 101 3.44 1.29 1.17
N ILE A 102 3.36 0.58 0.05
CA ILE A 102 4.13 -0.63 -0.23
C ILE A 102 5.29 -0.25 -1.13
N THR A 103 6.49 -0.72 -0.83
CA THR A 103 7.70 -0.56 -1.66
C THR A 103 8.36 -1.92 -1.83
N ASP A 104 8.56 -2.36 -3.06
CA ASP A 104 9.33 -3.58 -3.34
C ASP A 104 10.84 -3.30 -3.40
N THR A 105 11.64 -4.35 -3.47
CA THR A 105 13.11 -4.23 -3.55
C THR A 105 13.61 -3.63 -4.86
N THR A 106 12.77 -3.55 -5.89
CA THR A 106 13.10 -2.91 -7.18
C THR A 106 12.70 -1.43 -7.22
N GLY A 107 12.11 -0.91 -6.15
CA GLY A 107 11.68 0.48 -6.02
C GLY A 107 10.31 0.78 -6.62
N ASN A 108 9.54 -0.24 -7.02
CA ASN A 108 8.14 -0.04 -7.39
C ASN A 108 7.33 0.25 -6.11
N THR A 109 6.27 1.04 -6.26
CA THR A 109 5.46 1.45 -5.11
C THR A 109 3.97 1.38 -5.40
N ASN A 110 3.21 1.00 -4.38
CA ASN A 110 1.76 1.18 -4.33
C ASN A 110 1.42 2.04 -3.10
N THR A 111 0.90 3.23 -3.33
CA THR A 111 0.64 4.23 -2.29
C THR A 111 -0.84 4.61 -2.31
N SER A 112 -1.53 4.38 -1.20
CA SER A 112 -2.92 4.82 -0.97
C SER A 112 -2.91 5.91 0.10
N THR A 113 -3.37 7.10 -0.25
CA THR A 113 -3.50 8.27 0.64
C THR A 113 -4.96 8.71 0.72
N SER A 114 -5.26 9.73 1.54
CA SER A 114 -6.61 10.31 1.61
C SER A 114 -7.08 10.98 0.31
N THR A 115 -6.15 11.34 -0.58
CA THR A 115 -6.45 12.09 -1.80
C THR A 115 -6.19 11.32 -3.09
N THR A 116 -5.29 10.34 -3.05
CA THR A 116 -4.81 9.64 -4.25
C THR A 116 -4.46 8.19 -3.98
N ASN A 117 -4.64 7.36 -5.01
CA ASN A 117 -4.05 6.03 -5.12
C ASN A 117 -3.04 6.05 -6.27
N VAL A 118 -1.80 5.64 -6.01
CA VAL A 118 -0.70 5.69 -6.97
C VAL A 118 0.00 4.34 -7.04
N LEU A 119 0.04 3.75 -8.22
CA LEU A 119 0.92 2.62 -8.56
C LEU A 119 2.04 3.14 -9.46
N LYS A 120 3.29 2.96 -9.05
CA LYS A 120 4.47 3.36 -9.82
C LYS A 120 5.39 2.18 -10.05
N GLN A 121 5.75 1.97 -11.32
CA GLN A 121 6.71 0.96 -11.77
C GLN A 121 7.70 1.60 -12.75
N GLY A 122 8.90 1.95 -12.27
CA GLY A 122 9.84 2.76 -13.06
C GLY A 122 9.25 4.12 -13.48
N SER A 123 9.17 4.35 -14.79
CA SER A 123 8.53 5.55 -15.38
C SER A 123 7.00 5.44 -15.46
N ASN A 124 6.46 4.22 -15.38
CA ASN A 124 5.04 4.00 -15.52
C ASN A 124 4.33 4.39 -14.22
N THR A 125 3.28 5.19 -14.32
CA THR A 125 2.48 5.63 -13.16
C THR A 125 1.00 5.57 -13.48
N LEU A 126 0.23 4.93 -12.62
CA LEU A 126 -1.23 5.02 -12.56
C LEU A 126 -1.59 5.82 -11.31
N THR A 127 -2.31 6.93 -11.49
CA THR A 127 -2.81 7.78 -10.41
C THR A 127 -4.32 7.87 -10.50
N THR A 128 -5.02 7.57 -9.41
CA THR A 128 -6.48 7.76 -9.28
C THR A 128 -6.77 8.72 -8.14
N SER A 129 -7.65 9.69 -8.37
CA SER A 129 -8.10 10.66 -7.38
C SER A 129 -9.56 11.04 -7.61
N ALA A 130 -10.11 11.91 -6.76
CA ALA A 130 -11.44 12.49 -6.95
C ALA A 130 -11.58 13.29 -8.26
N THR A 131 -10.47 13.74 -8.87
CA THR A 131 -10.49 14.52 -10.12
C THR A 131 -10.39 13.65 -11.37
N GLY A 132 -10.11 12.36 -11.22
CA GLY A 132 -9.98 11.44 -12.35
C GLY A 132 -8.88 10.39 -12.18
N THR A 133 -8.58 9.72 -13.29
CA THR A 133 -7.54 8.70 -13.40
C THR A 133 -6.57 9.06 -14.51
N THR A 134 -5.28 8.96 -14.23
CA THR A 134 -4.21 9.19 -15.21
C THR A 134 -3.29 7.98 -15.26
N VAL A 135 -3.00 7.50 -16.47
CA VAL A 135 -1.99 6.48 -16.73
C VAL A 135 -0.92 7.08 -17.62
N THR A 136 0.34 6.98 -17.22
CA THR A 136 1.48 7.37 -18.03
C THR A 136 2.52 6.25 -18.09
N ASP A 137 3.19 6.09 -19.24
CA ASP A 137 4.39 5.26 -19.42
C ASP A 137 5.69 6.11 -19.38
N GLY A 138 5.57 7.39 -18.99
CA GLY A 138 6.65 8.39 -19.04
C GLY A 138 6.73 9.17 -20.34
N THR A 139 6.12 8.68 -21.43
CA THR A 139 6.06 9.35 -22.74
C THR A 139 4.63 9.72 -23.11
N ASN A 140 3.74 8.74 -23.08
CA ASN A 140 2.32 8.86 -23.36
C ASN A 140 1.55 9.01 -22.06
N THR A 141 0.48 9.79 -22.08
CA THR A 141 -0.40 9.96 -20.93
C THR A 141 -1.85 9.89 -21.38
N THR A 142 -2.62 9.00 -20.75
CA THR A 142 -4.08 8.94 -20.89
C THR A 142 -4.71 9.47 -19.62
N THR A 143 -5.66 10.39 -19.75
CA THR A 143 -6.42 10.95 -18.64
C THR A 143 -7.91 10.68 -18.85
N LEU A 144 -8.57 10.15 -17.82
CA LEU A 144 -10.01 10.01 -17.70
C LEU A 144 -10.48 10.92 -16.56
N ASN A 145 -11.40 11.83 -16.83
CA ASN A 145 -11.98 12.72 -15.81
C ASN A 145 -13.44 13.07 -16.17
N ALA A 146 -14.04 14.00 -15.41
CA ALA A 146 -15.41 14.45 -15.64
C ALA A 146 -15.65 15.03 -17.05
N SER A 147 -14.61 15.48 -17.74
CA SER A 147 -14.70 15.98 -19.12
C SER A 147 -14.64 14.87 -20.18
N GLY A 148 -14.25 13.64 -19.82
CA GLY A 148 -14.11 12.49 -20.73
C GLY A 148 -12.72 11.86 -20.71
N VAL A 149 -12.27 11.34 -21.85
CA VAL A 149 -10.98 10.66 -22.05
C VAL A 149 -10.10 11.44 -23.02
N SER A 150 -8.83 11.67 -22.66
CA SER A 150 -7.85 12.28 -23.54
C SER A 150 -6.52 11.53 -23.51
N ILE A 151 -5.87 11.42 -24.67
CA ILE A 151 -4.50 10.93 -24.82
C ILE A 151 -3.63 12.10 -25.25
N THR A 152 -2.56 12.40 -24.52
CA THR A 152 -1.62 13.48 -24.87
C THR A 152 -1.07 13.28 -26.28
N ASN A 153 -1.15 14.32 -27.13
CA ASN A 153 -0.78 14.27 -28.56
C ASN A 153 -1.53 13.22 -29.39
N GLY A 154 -2.67 12.73 -28.90
CA GLY A 154 -3.48 11.68 -29.53
C GLY A 154 -4.97 12.02 -29.60
N PRO A 155 -5.81 11.01 -29.85
CA PRO A 155 -7.26 11.17 -29.86
C PRO A 155 -7.83 11.56 -28.49
N SER A 156 -9.02 12.17 -28.50
CA SER A 156 -9.81 12.43 -27.30
C SER A 156 -11.32 12.28 -27.56
N ILE A 157 -12.05 11.91 -26.51
CA ILE A 157 -13.51 11.86 -26.47
C ILE A 157 -13.92 12.65 -25.24
N THR A 158 -14.52 13.82 -25.46
CA THR A 158 -14.88 14.74 -24.36
C THR A 158 -16.31 15.20 -24.48
N THR A 159 -16.77 16.00 -23.52
CA THR A 159 -18.07 16.69 -23.60
C THR A 159 -18.22 17.59 -24.83
N SER A 160 -17.12 17.97 -25.48
CA SER A 160 -17.12 18.75 -26.73
C SER A 160 -17.19 17.88 -28.00
N GLY A 161 -17.17 16.54 -27.86
CA GLY A 161 -17.21 15.59 -28.97
C GLY A 161 -15.94 14.74 -29.11
N VAL A 162 -15.76 14.18 -30.31
CA VAL A 162 -14.64 13.29 -30.65
C VAL A 162 -13.60 14.05 -31.48
N ASN A 163 -12.34 13.99 -31.06
CA ASN A 163 -11.20 14.48 -31.82
C ASN A 163 -10.28 13.30 -32.14
N ALA A 164 -10.04 13.04 -33.43
CA ALA A 164 -9.18 11.93 -33.88
C ALA A 164 -7.67 12.19 -33.74
N GLY A 165 -7.25 13.40 -33.36
CA GLY A 165 -5.83 13.73 -33.12
C GLY A 165 -4.96 13.61 -34.37
N ASN A 166 -5.50 14.03 -35.53
CA ASN A 166 -4.85 13.88 -36.85
C ASN A 166 -4.44 12.43 -37.14
N LYS A 167 -5.28 11.46 -36.76
CA LYS A 167 -5.13 10.04 -37.08
C LYS A 167 -6.29 9.58 -37.94
N VAL A 168 -6.04 8.53 -38.71
CA VAL A 168 -7.07 7.84 -39.49
C VAL A 168 -8.04 7.14 -38.53
N ILE A 169 -9.34 7.33 -38.75
CA ILE A 169 -10.38 6.50 -38.13
C ILE A 169 -10.63 5.33 -39.08
N SER A 170 -10.07 4.16 -38.75
CA SER A 170 -10.24 2.94 -39.54
C SER A 170 -11.46 2.14 -39.09
N ASN A 171 -11.83 1.12 -39.87
CA ASN A 171 -12.95 0.21 -39.58
C ASN A 171 -14.32 0.92 -39.45
N VAL A 172 -14.51 2.00 -40.20
CA VAL A 172 -15.80 2.69 -40.33
C VAL A 172 -16.64 1.94 -41.36
N LEU A 173 -17.75 1.34 -40.90
CA LEU A 173 -18.75 0.74 -41.78
C LEU A 173 -19.38 1.79 -42.71
N ALA A 174 -19.93 1.37 -43.85
CA ALA A 174 -20.62 2.28 -44.75
C ALA A 174 -21.85 2.85 -44.03
N GLY A 175 -21.96 4.18 -43.98
CA GLY A 175 -23.08 4.88 -43.37
C GLY A 175 -24.39 4.63 -44.13
N SER A 176 -25.48 4.40 -43.40
CA SER A 176 -26.82 4.15 -43.96
C SER A 176 -27.81 5.24 -43.52
N ALA A 177 -27.68 5.72 -42.28
CA ALA A 177 -28.46 6.84 -41.76
C ALA A 177 -27.83 8.18 -42.14
N LEU A 178 -28.64 9.25 -42.12
CA LEU A 178 -28.20 10.61 -42.45
C LEU A 178 -27.12 11.18 -41.51
N THR A 179 -26.97 10.59 -40.33
CA THR A 179 -26.03 11.01 -39.28
C THR A 179 -24.81 10.11 -39.16
N ASP A 180 -24.69 9.08 -40.00
CA ASP A 180 -23.55 8.18 -39.97
C ASP A 180 -22.32 8.83 -40.64
N ALA A 181 -21.14 8.48 -40.14
CA ALA A 181 -19.91 8.82 -40.85
C ALA A 181 -19.83 8.06 -42.18
N VAL A 182 -19.33 8.72 -43.22
CA VAL A 182 -19.05 8.07 -44.52
C VAL A 182 -17.63 7.50 -44.52
N ASN A 183 -17.44 6.35 -45.16
CA ASN A 183 -16.12 5.78 -45.38
C ASN A 183 -15.65 6.00 -46.83
N VAL A 184 -14.39 5.64 -47.11
CA VAL A 184 -13.75 5.88 -48.42
C VAL A 184 -14.43 5.11 -49.57
N SER A 185 -15.03 3.94 -49.32
CA SER A 185 -15.70 3.19 -50.40
C SER A 185 -16.96 3.90 -50.89
N GLN A 186 -17.71 4.54 -50.00
CA GLN A 186 -18.87 5.36 -50.38
C GLN A 186 -18.44 6.59 -51.20
N LEU A 187 -17.35 7.26 -50.80
CA LEU A 187 -16.80 8.38 -51.57
C LEU A 187 -16.33 7.95 -52.97
N ASN A 188 -15.65 6.80 -53.06
CA ASN A 188 -15.21 6.25 -54.34
C ASN A 188 -16.38 5.87 -55.27
N ALA A 189 -17.50 5.38 -54.72
CA ALA A 189 -18.70 5.11 -55.50
C ALA A 189 -19.30 6.40 -56.09
N VAL A 190 -19.32 7.49 -55.32
CA VAL A 190 -19.75 8.80 -55.82
C VAL A 190 -18.78 9.31 -56.90
N LYS A 191 -17.47 9.17 -56.70
CA LYS A 191 -16.46 9.52 -57.71
C LYS A 191 -16.69 8.77 -59.01
N ALA A 192 -16.92 7.46 -58.95
CA ALA A 192 -17.18 6.65 -60.14
C ALA A 192 -18.43 7.13 -60.91
N ASN A 193 -19.50 7.49 -60.20
CA ASN A 193 -20.69 8.05 -60.82
C ASN A 193 -20.42 9.40 -61.51
N ALA A 194 -19.60 10.27 -60.90
CA ALA A 194 -19.20 11.54 -61.48
C ALA A 194 -18.31 11.36 -62.73
N ASP A 195 -17.33 10.46 -62.65
CA ASP A 195 -16.45 10.12 -63.77
C ASP A 195 -17.26 9.58 -64.97
N ASN A 196 -18.26 8.72 -64.70
CA ASN A 196 -19.17 8.19 -65.71
C ASN A 196 -20.01 9.30 -66.37
N LEU A 197 -20.54 10.23 -65.58
CA LEU A 197 -21.32 11.36 -66.11
C LEU A 197 -20.45 12.29 -66.97
N GLY A 198 -19.21 12.58 -66.54
CA GLY A 198 -18.27 13.39 -67.32
C GLY A 198 -17.95 12.75 -68.67
N THR A 199 -17.63 11.45 -68.65
CA THR A 199 -17.35 10.66 -69.85
C THR A 199 -18.53 10.62 -70.82
N THR A 200 -19.75 10.40 -70.31
CA THR A 200 -20.96 10.35 -71.14
C THR A 200 -21.30 11.71 -71.74
N THR A 201 -21.10 12.79 -70.99
CA THR A 201 -21.30 14.16 -71.49
C THR A 201 -20.30 14.51 -72.59
N ALA A 202 -18.99 14.26 -72.39
CA ALA A 202 -17.97 14.50 -73.40
C ALA A 202 -18.27 13.73 -74.70
N THR A 203 -18.70 12.48 -74.56
CA THR A 203 -19.13 11.63 -75.69
C THR A 203 -20.32 12.25 -76.43
N ALA A 204 -21.32 12.74 -75.71
CA ALA A 204 -22.52 13.35 -76.30
C ALA A 204 -22.23 14.67 -77.03
N LEU A 205 -21.25 15.46 -76.57
CA LEU A 205 -20.82 16.69 -77.23
C LEU A 205 -20.06 16.42 -78.54
N GLY A 206 -19.44 15.24 -78.68
CA GLY A 206 -18.70 14.86 -79.88
C GLY A 206 -17.50 15.75 -80.17
N GLY A 207 -17.05 15.78 -81.44
CA GLY A 207 -16.03 16.73 -81.92
C GLY A 207 -14.64 16.62 -81.27
N GLY A 208 -14.31 15.49 -80.63
CA GLY A 208 -13.04 15.30 -79.91
C GLY A 208 -13.05 15.79 -78.45
N ALA A 209 -14.21 16.16 -77.90
CA ALA A 209 -14.35 16.50 -76.49
C ALA A 209 -13.92 15.32 -75.59
N SER A 210 -13.18 15.62 -74.51
CA SER A 210 -12.72 14.63 -73.54
C SER A 210 -12.98 15.09 -72.11
N TYR A 211 -13.32 14.13 -71.25
CA TYR A 211 -13.38 14.34 -69.80
C TYR A 211 -11.99 14.10 -69.21
N ASN A 212 -11.51 15.06 -68.42
CA ASN A 212 -10.28 14.95 -67.64
C ASN A 212 -10.67 14.98 -66.16
N ALA A 213 -10.44 13.85 -65.47
CA ALA A 213 -10.90 13.59 -64.11
C ALA A 213 -10.07 14.27 -63.03
#